data_AF-M3IDR3-F1
#
_entry.id   AF-M3IDR3-F1
#
_cell.length_a   1.000
_cell.length_b   1.000
_cell.length_c   1.000
_cell.angle_alpha   90.00
_cell.angle_beta   90.00
_cell.angle_gamma   90.00
#
_symmetry.space_group_name_H-M   'P 1'
#
loop_
_entity.id
_entity.type
_entity.pdbx_description
1 polymer ?
#
loop_
_entity_poly.entity_id
_entity_poly.type
_entity_poly.pdbx_seq_one_letter_code
_entity_poly.pdbx_strand_id
1 'polypeptide(L)'
;MSAVLGGAASKALGSRLPKPNVNVPGGGGKQNWPTTRKELTDDLSKKGFGNPRASEGGYVTYRGPDGKKVTVKPTGEVITTQKVWAKDGSKKYPERLDYDGNRLSNQSHSTGHFVK
;
A
#
# COMPACT_ATOMS: atom_id res chain seq x y z
N MET A 1 52.24 -41.69 3.26
CA MET A 1 51.54 -42.67 2.38
C MET A 1 50.92 -43.71 3.31
N SER A 2 49.63 -44.02 3.39
CA SER A 2 48.45 -43.63 2.61
C SER A 2 47.22 -43.86 3.51
N ALA A 3 46.27 -42.92 3.54
CA ALA A 3 44.96 -43.16 4.09
C ALA A 3 44.11 -43.85 3.01
N VAL A 4 43.62 -45.07 3.28
CA VAL A 4 42.60 -45.71 2.44
C VAL A 4 41.25 -45.36 3.03
N LEU A 5 40.64 -44.37 2.40
CA LEU A 5 39.29 -43.88 2.61
C LEU A 5 38.29 -44.84 1.95
N GLY A 6 37.51 -45.54 2.76
CA GLY A 6 36.28 -46.23 2.36
C GLY A 6 35.46 -46.42 3.63
N GLY A 7 34.18 -46.08 3.72
CA GLY A 7 33.17 -45.76 2.73
C GLY A 7 31.87 -46.29 3.35
N ALA A 8 30.97 -45.41 3.78
CA ALA A 8 29.59 -45.79 4.11
C ALA A 8 28.71 -44.55 4.13
N ALA A 9 27.72 -44.56 3.24
CA ALA A 9 26.71 -43.54 3.06
C ALA A 9 25.79 -43.43 4.28
N SER A 10 25.31 -42.21 4.56
CA SER A 10 23.98 -42.00 5.13
C SER A 10 23.44 -40.64 4.71
N LYS A 11 22.63 -40.70 3.65
CA LYS A 11 21.28 -40.13 3.58
C LYS A 11 21.09 -38.73 4.17
N ALA A 12 21.03 -37.77 3.25
CA ALA A 12 19.95 -36.79 3.16
C ALA A 12 19.42 -36.22 4.49
N LEU A 13 20.23 -35.37 5.14
CA LEU A 13 19.67 -34.24 5.89
C LEU A 13 19.32 -33.14 4.88
N GLY A 14 18.36 -33.46 4.02
CA GLY A 14 17.55 -32.43 3.37
C GLY A 14 16.76 -31.78 4.49
N SER A 15 17.39 -30.82 5.17
CA SER A 15 16.73 -29.89 6.06
C SER A 15 15.62 -29.27 5.25
N ARG A 16 14.41 -29.83 5.41
CA ARG A 16 13.18 -29.12 5.12
C ARG A 16 13.19 -27.96 6.09
N LEU A 17 13.91 -26.90 5.73
CA LEU A 17 13.69 -25.59 6.30
C LEU A 17 12.17 -25.40 6.29
N PRO A 18 11.55 -24.99 7.40
CA PRO A 18 10.16 -24.62 7.36
C PRO A 18 10.02 -23.65 6.20
N LYS A 19 9.10 -23.96 5.27
CA LYS A 19 8.85 -23.10 4.11
C LYS A 19 8.78 -21.67 4.66
N PRO A 20 9.53 -20.70 4.11
CA PRO A 20 9.28 -19.33 4.47
C PRO A 20 7.78 -19.14 4.33
N ASN A 21 7.13 -18.62 5.38
CA ASN A 21 5.76 -18.18 5.27
C ASN A 21 5.78 -16.99 4.32
N VAL A 22 5.84 -17.29 3.03
CA VAL A 22 5.71 -16.29 2.01
C VAL A 22 4.22 -15.98 2.00
N ASN A 23 3.84 -14.96 2.78
CA ASN A 23 2.68 -14.17 2.45
C ASN A 23 3.01 -13.49 1.12
N VAL A 24 2.97 -14.28 0.03
CA VAL A 24 2.95 -13.75 -1.32
C VAL A 24 1.54 -13.19 -1.45
N PRO A 25 1.34 -11.89 -1.69
CA PRO A 25 0.09 -11.44 -2.31
C PRO A 25 0.13 -12.05 -3.72
N GLY A 26 -0.40 -13.26 -3.83
CA GLY A 26 -0.42 -14.02 -5.07
C GLY A 26 -1.39 -13.40 -6.05
N GLY A 27 -0.92 -13.25 -7.29
CA GLY A 27 -1.75 -13.33 -8.48
C GLY A 27 -2.39 -12.01 -8.93
N GLY A 28 -2.49 -11.85 -10.25
CA GLY A 28 -3.17 -10.72 -10.91
C GLY A 28 -4.67 -10.66 -10.59
N GLY A 29 -5.02 -10.22 -9.39
CA GLY A 29 -6.37 -10.07 -8.88
C GLY A 29 -6.73 -8.61 -8.66
N LYS A 30 -8.03 -8.31 -8.70
CA LYS A 30 -8.64 -7.02 -8.38
C LYS A 30 -7.89 -6.30 -7.27
N GLN A 31 -7.57 -5.01 -7.48
CA GLN A 31 -7.06 -4.12 -6.43
C GLN A 31 -7.83 -4.35 -5.13
N ASN A 32 -7.17 -4.92 -4.11
CA ASN A 32 -7.78 -5.27 -2.83
C ASN A 32 -7.94 -4.01 -1.97
N TRP A 33 -8.55 -2.99 -2.55
CA TRP A 33 -8.78 -1.73 -1.89
C TRP A 33 -9.94 -1.87 -0.90
N PRO A 34 -9.86 -1.19 0.25
CA PRO A 34 -10.88 -1.28 1.28
C PRO A 34 -12.24 -0.85 0.72
N THR A 35 -13.27 -1.69 0.85
CA THR A 35 -14.57 -1.40 0.25
C THR A 35 -15.52 -0.71 1.20
N THR A 36 -15.15 -0.60 2.48
CA THR A 36 -15.93 0.04 3.54
C THR A 36 -15.12 1.13 4.23
N ARG A 37 -15.81 2.14 4.79
CA ARG A 37 -15.17 3.23 5.54
C ARG A 37 -14.36 2.74 6.75
N LYS A 38 -14.82 1.66 7.40
CA LYS A 38 -14.13 1.06 8.55
C LYS A 38 -12.81 0.44 8.12
N GLU A 39 -12.82 -0.42 7.11
CA GLU A 39 -11.60 -1.04 6.56
C GLU A 39 -10.63 0.02 6.05
N LEU A 40 -11.13 1.06 5.40
CA LEU A 40 -10.32 2.18 4.94
C LEU A 40 -9.63 2.86 6.12
N THR A 41 -10.36 3.14 7.19
CA THR A 41 -9.79 3.78 8.39
C THR A 41 -8.72 2.89 9.04
N ASP A 42 -8.98 1.59 9.16
CA ASP A 42 -8.04 0.63 9.73
C ASP A 42 -6.78 0.48 8.85
N ASP A 43 -6.92 0.43 7.52
CA ASP A 43 -5.82 0.35 6.57
C ASP A 43 -4.99 1.64 6.55
N LEU A 44 -5.65 2.80 6.55
CA LEU A 44 -4.99 4.10 6.63
C LEU A 44 -4.24 4.26 7.96
N SER A 45 -4.81 3.82 9.07
CA SER A 45 -4.13 3.82 10.37
C SER A 45 -2.88 2.95 10.35
N LYS A 46 -2.94 1.74 9.77
CA LYS A 46 -1.76 0.87 9.57
C LYS A 46 -0.70 1.50 8.67
N LYS A 47 -1.11 2.26 7.66
CA LYS A 47 -0.23 3.02 6.76
C LYS A 47 0.34 4.30 7.40
N GLY A 48 0.01 4.59 8.66
CA GLY A 48 0.52 5.75 9.40
C GLY A 48 -0.23 7.05 9.11
N PHE A 49 -1.42 6.98 8.53
CA PHE A 49 -2.31 8.14 8.45
C PHE A 49 -2.88 8.46 9.83
N GLY A 50 -2.93 9.75 10.14
CA GLY A 50 -3.55 10.26 11.35
C GLY A 50 -5.08 10.19 11.32
N ASN A 51 -5.66 10.68 12.42
CA ASN A 51 -7.10 10.60 12.65
C ASN A 51 -7.93 11.27 11.53
N PRO A 52 -9.08 10.69 11.17
CA PRO A 52 -10.01 11.29 10.23
C PRO A 52 -10.49 12.64 10.75
N ARG A 53 -10.51 13.64 9.86
CA ARG A 53 -11.17 14.92 10.09
C ARG A 53 -12.39 15.01 9.19
N ALA A 54 -13.57 14.93 9.78
CA ALA A 54 -14.81 15.24 9.09
C ALA A 54 -14.92 16.75 8.83
N SER A 55 -15.48 17.10 7.69
CA SER A 55 -15.83 18.45 7.30
C SER A 55 -17.35 18.54 7.15
N GLU A 56 -17.89 19.74 7.34
CA GLU A 56 -19.33 20.04 7.31
C GLU A 56 -20.03 19.56 6.03
N GLY A 57 -19.33 19.49 4.90
CA GLY A 57 -19.84 18.94 3.64
C GLY A 57 -19.82 17.41 3.51
N GLY A 58 -19.66 16.66 4.60
CA GLY A 58 -19.62 15.19 4.59
C GLY A 58 -18.32 14.59 4.03
N TYR A 59 -17.27 15.40 3.89
CA TYR A 59 -15.94 14.94 3.49
C TYR A 59 -15.16 14.46 4.71
N VAL A 60 -14.48 13.33 4.60
CA VAL A 60 -13.57 12.83 5.64
C VAL A 60 -12.15 12.87 5.11
N THR A 61 -11.26 13.56 5.79
CA THR A 61 -9.86 13.71 5.36
C THR A 61 -8.91 13.08 6.36
N TYR A 62 -8.02 12.22 5.87
CA TYR A 62 -6.92 11.61 6.59
C TYR A 62 -5.61 12.25 6.13
N ARG A 63 -4.77 12.65 7.08
CA ARG A 63 -3.44 13.20 6.79
C ARG A 63 -2.40 12.11 7.01
N GLY A 64 -1.62 11.84 5.98
CA GLY A 64 -0.58 10.83 5.99
C GLY A 64 0.82 11.42 6.14
N PRO A 65 1.84 10.55 6.22
CA PRO A 65 3.23 10.94 6.13
C PRO A 65 3.56 11.57 4.77
N ASP A 66 4.67 12.30 4.69
CA ASP A 66 5.19 12.90 3.44
C ASP A 66 4.25 13.85 2.70
N GLY A 67 3.28 14.43 3.44
CA GLY A 67 2.27 15.32 2.87
C GLY A 67 1.24 14.58 1.99
N LYS A 68 1.13 13.25 2.11
CA LYS A 68 0.01 12.48 1.57
C LYS A 68 -1.27 12.83 2.31
N LYS A 69 -2.38 12.86 1.57
CA LYS A 69 -3.71 13.18 2.08
C LYS A 69 -4.71 12.31 1.36
N VAL A 70 -5.54 11.63 2.13
CA VAL A 70 -6.66 10.83 1.60
C VAL A 70 -7.94 11.54 1.98
N THR A 71 -8.75 11.90 0.99
CA THR A 71 -10.04 12.57 1.19
C THR A 71 -11.14 11.68 0.66
N VAL A 72 -12.02 11.24 1.56
CA VAL A 72 -13.23 10.49 1.24
C VAL A 72 -14.37 11.48 1.04
N LYS A 73 -15.03 11.42 -0.12
CA LYS A 73 -16.22 12.20 -0.44
C LYS A 73 -17.45 11.66 0.32
N PRO A 74 -18.51 12.47 0.46
CA PRO A 74 -19.80 11.96 0.96
C PRO A 74 -20.34 10.80 0.12
N THR A 75 -20.05 10.78 -1.19
CA THR A 75 -20.40 9.68 -2.12
C THR A 75 -19.63 8.38 -1.87
N GLY A 76 -18.64 8.39 -0.97
CA GLY A 76 -17.76 7.24 -0.72
C GLY A 76 -16.50 7.22 -1.58
N GLU A 77 -16.32 8.13 -2.52
CA GLU A 77 -15.12 8.16 -3.36
C GLU A 77 -13.88 8.56 -2.55
N VAL A 78 -12.79 7.81 -2.71
CA VAL A 78 -11.54 8.00 -1.97
C VAL A 78 -10.49 8.63 -2.87
N ILE A 79 -10.14 9.88 -2.61
CA ILE A 79 -9.12 10.63 -3.36
C ILE A 79 -7.82 10.69 -2.58
N THR A 80 -6.73 10.18 -3.16
CA THR A 80 -5.38 10.34 -2.62
C THR A 80 -4.65 11.49 -3.32
N THR A 81 -3.94 12.31 -2.55
CA THR A 81 -3.14 13.43 -3.07
C THR A 81 -1.85 13.54 -2.27
N GLN A 82 -0.73 13.86 -2.90
CA GLN A 82 0.55 14.13 -2.24
C GLN A 82 1.13 15.45 -2.69
N LYS A 83 1.78 16.19 -1.78
CA LYS A 83 2.57 17.36 -2.18
C LYS A 83 3.96 16.92 -2.64
N VAL A 84 4.20 17.00 -3.93
CA VAL A 84 5.50 16.68 -4.53
C VAL A 84 6.20 17.96 -5.00
N TRP A 85 7.52 17.97 -4.98
CA TRP A 85 8.30 19.07 -5.53
C TRP A 85 8.20 19.08 -7.06
N ALA A 86 8.04 20.27 -7.63
CA ALA A 86 8.27 20.48 -9.05
C ALA A 86 9.73 20.14 -9.40
N LYS A 87 9.95 19.63 -10.62
CA LYS A 87 11.28 19.18 -11.08
C LYS A 87 12.31 20.31 -11.06
N ASP A 88 11.84 21.54 -11.22
CA ASP A 88 12.60 22.78 -11.14
C ASP A 88 12.87 23.24 -9.69
N GLY A 89 12.34 22.54 -8.68
CA GLY A 89 12.47 22.89 -7.26
C GLY A 89 11.71 24.15 -6.85
N SER A 90 10.92 24.75 -7.73
CA SER A 90 10.34 26.08 -7.50
C SER A 90 9.22 26.07 -6.46
N LYS A 91 8.35 25.05 -6.52
CA LYS A 91 7.21 24.91 -5.62
C LYS A 91 6.76 23.47 -5.46
N LYS A 92 6.09 23.19 -4.33
CA LYS A 92 5.34 21.94 -4.17
C LYS A 92 3.97 22.07 -4.82
N TYR A 93 3.58 21.07 -5.59
CA TYR A 93 2.24 20.99 -6.18
C TYR A 93 1.52 19.74 -5.68
N PRO A 94 0.18 19.79 -5.56
CA PRO A 94 -0.60 18.60 -5.23
C PRO A 94 -0.65 17.69 -6.46
N GLU A 95 -0.10 16.50 -6.32
CA GLU A 95 -0.19 15.43 -7.30
C GLU A 95 -1.24 14.42 -6.85
N ARG A 96 -2.14 14.06 -7.76
CA ARG A 96 -3.15 13.03 -7.50
C ARG A 96 -2.57 11.65 -7.73
N LEU A 97 -2.85 10.80 -6.77
CA LEU A 97 -2.42 9.42 -6.73
C LEU A 97 -3.65 8.51 -6.65
N ASP A 98 -3.50 7.27 -7.06
CA ASP A 98 -4.44 6.22 -6.69
C ASP A 98 -4.33 5.89 -5.19
N TYR A 99 -5.12 4.93 -4.72
CA TYR A 99 -5.10 4.53 -3.31
C TYR A 99 -3.78 3.87 -2.87
N ASP A 100 -3.10 3.18 -3.78
CA ASP A 100 -1.79 2.55 -3.54
C ASP A 100 -0.64 3.56 -3.55
N GLY A 101 -0.89 4.77 -4.03
CA GLY A 101 0.11 5.83 -4.14
C GLY A 101 0.80 5.91 -5.50
N ASN A 102 0.28 5.24 -6.53
CA ASN A 102 0.75 5.39 -7.90
C ASN A 102 0.20 6.68 -8.51
N ARG A 103 1.02 7.34 -9.32
CA ARG A 103 0.63 8.56 -10.02
C ARG A 103 -0.51 8.28 -11.00
N LEU A 104 -1.60 9.03 -10.87
CA LEU A 104 -2.68 9.00 -11.87
C LEU A 104 -2.17 9.64 -13.17
N SER A 105 -2.12 8.85 -14.25
CA SER A 105 -1.62 9.27 -15.57
C SER A 105 -2.33 10.52 -16.10
N ASN A 106 -3.63 10.65 -15.85
CA ASN A 106 -4.46 11.77 -16.30
C ASN A 106 -4.73 12.83 -15.21
N GLN A 107 -4.13 12.72 -14.02
CA GLN A 107 -4.44 13.58 -12.86
C GLN A 107 -5.95 13.73 -12.59
N SER A 108 -6.70 12.68 -12.91
CA SER A 108 -8.15 12.64 -12.88
C SER A 108 -8.68 13.03 -11.49
N HIS A 109 -9.81 13.73 -11.48
CA HIS A 109 -10.55 14.04 -10.26
C HIS A 109 -11.29 12.82 -9.69
N SER A 110 -11.28 11.70 -10.42
CA SER A 110 -11.79 10.42 -9.98
C SER A 110 -10.68 9.37 -9.94
N THR A 111 -10.54 8.73 -8.78
CA THR A 111 -9.60 7.63 -8.52
C THR A 111 -10.20 6.26 -8.87
N GLY A 112 -11.51 6.20 -9.12
CA GLY A 112 -12.23 4.94 -9.31
C GLY A 112 -12.38 4.09 -8.03
N HIS A 113 -11.91 4.59 -6.89
CA HIS A 113 -11.99 3.89 -5.61
C HIS A 113 -13.15 4.42 -4.77
N PHE A 114 -14.09 3.53 -4.41
CA PHE A 114 -15.27 3.89 -3.61
C PHE A 114 -15.41 2.98 -2.40
N VAL A 115 -15.74 3.58 -1.26
CA VAL A 115 -16.12 2.91 -0.01
C VAL A 115 -17.61 3.09 0.27
N LYS A 116 -18.23 2.05 0.84
CA LYS A 116 -19.60 2.07 1.35
C LYS A 116 -19.62 2.48 2.83
#